data_AF-A0A962ZGT2-F1
#
_entry.id   AF-A0A962ZGT2-F1
#
_cell.length_a   1.000
_cell.length_b   1.000
_cell.length_c   1.000
_cell.angle_alpha   90.00
_cell.angle_beta   90.00
_cell.angle_gamma   90.00
#
_symmetry.space_group_name_H-M   'P 1'
#
loop_
_entity.id
_entity.type
_entity.pdbx_description
1 polymer ?
#
loop_
_entity_poly.entity_id
_entity_poly.type
_entity_poly.pdbx_seq_one_letter_code
_entity_poly.pdbx_strand_id
1 'polypeptide(L)'
;VKRLYVGKRKGQHSMAQSAISQLLVQLAQQGQRVVRLKGGDPLVFGRLGEELATLKQAGISVTLVPGITAAAGCAAQCGFPLTERQQAPRLRFVSAHSCDGSAPDWADLARRDETLVFYMGLSMADTISTELQRHGLPADWPVLVVENGTLPDERRVATTLAQLPVVIARYQVTSPALIYVSQVVRDQCSVLNARAATMLQD
;
A
#
# COMPACT_ATOMS: atom_id res chain seq x y z
N VAL A 1 21.40 15.67 15.47
CA VAL A 1 20.20 15.80 14.61
C VAL A 1 18.96 15.79 15.50
N LYS A 2 18.15 16.86 15.50
CA LYS A 2 16.87 16.90 16.24
C LYS A 2 15.80 16.12 15.45
N ARG A 3 14.97 15.33 16.13
CA ARG A 3 13.91 14.52 15.52
C ARG A 3 12.56 14.94 16.09
N LEU A 4 11.57 15.13 15.21
CA LEU A 4 10.19 15.47 15.56
C LEU A 4 9.29 14.38 14.99
N TYR A 5 8.56 13.68 15.86
CA TYR A 5 7.64 12.63 15.43
C TYR A 5 6.31 13.24 15.00
N VAL A 6 5.93 12.99 13.74
CA VAL A 6 4.69 13.46 13.12
C VAL A 6 3.92 12.32 12.43
N GLY A 7 4.26 11.07 12.77
CA GLY A 7 3.65 9.88 12.19
C GLY A 7 2.19 9.72 12.61
N LYS A 8 1.35 9.21 11.71
CA LYS A 8 -0.04 8.85 12.00
C LYS A 8 -0.09 7.36 12.29
N ARG A 9 -0.44 6.97 13.51
CA ARG A 9 -0.86 5.59 13.82
C ARG A 9 -2.37 5.61 14.01
N LYS A 10 -3.07 4.68 13.36
CA LYS A 10 -4.53 4.51 13.50
C LYS A 10 -4.84 4.38 15.00
N GLY A 11 -5.70 5.26 15.54
CA GLY A 11 -6.10 5.27 16.95
C GLY A 11 -5.24 6.12 17.91
N GLN A 12 -4.23 6.86 17.44
CA GLN A 12 -3.47 7.81 18.28
C GLN A 12 -3.70 9.26 17.84
N HIS A 13 -3.64 10.22 18.78
CA HIS A 13 -3.69 11.66 18.47
C HIS A 13 -2.56 12.00 17.50
N SER A 14 -2.92 12.22 16.24
CA SER A 14 -1.97 12.51 15.17
C SER A 14 -2.07 13.97 14.75
N MET A 15 -0.92 14.59 14.49
CA MET A 15 -0.87 15.96 13.99
C MET A 15 -1.62 16.05 12.65
N ALA A 16 -2.50 17.05 12.54
CA ALA A 16 -3.20 17.35 11.29
C ALA A 16 -2.18 17.64 10.18
N GLN A 17 -2.51 17.30 8.92
CA GLN A 17 -1.56 17.48 7.82
C GLN A 17 -1.16 18.96 7.64
N SER A 18 -2.11 19.88 7.78
CA SER A 18 -1.85 21.33 7.73
C SER A 18 -0.86 21.76 8.81
N ALA A 19 -0.95 21.22 10.03
CA ALA A 19 -0.02 21.52 11.12
C ALA A 19 1.39 20.96 10.83
N ILE A 20 1.50 19.79 10.19
CA ILE A 20 2.80 19.27 9.72
C ILE A 20 3.40 20.22 8.68
N SER A 21 2.61 20.65 7.69
CA SER A 21 3.07 21.57 6.65
C SER A 21 3.52 22.92 7.25
N GLN A 22 2.76 23.48 8.19
CA GLN A 22 3.13 24.72 8.88
C GLN A 22 4.40 24.55 9.73
N LEU A 23 4.57 23.42 10.41
CA LEU A 23 5.79 23.13 11.15
C LEU A 23 7.03 23.12 10.23
N LEU A 24 6.91 22.54 9.03
CA LEU A 24 8.00 22.56 8.04
C LEU A 24 8.34 24.01 7.64
N VAL A 25 7.33 24.85 7.42
CA VAL A 25 7.52 26.28 7.11
C VAL A 25 8.25 27.00 8.26
N GLN A 26 7.76 26.85 9.49
CA GLN A 26 8.32 27.50 10.66
C GLN A 26 9.80 27.13 10.86
N LEU A 27 10.14 25.85 10.75
CA LEU A 27 11.52 25.39 10.91
C LEU A 27 12.44 25.91 9.80
N ALA A 28 11.96 25.95 8.56
CA ALA A 28 12.73 26.49 7.44
C ALA A 28 12.96 28.01 7.57
N GLN A 29 11.95 28.77 8.01
CA GLN A 29 12.06 30.22 8.24
C GLN A 29 13.00 30.58 9.39
N GLN A 30 13.21 29.66 10.34
CA GLN A 30 14.25 29.77 11.37
C GLN A 30 15.67 29.52 10.83
N GLY A 31 15.84 29.34 9.51
CA GLY A 31 17.13 29.07 8.87
C GLY A 31 17.61 27.62 9.02
N GLN A 32 16.76 26.70 9.47
CA GLN A 32 17.15 25.30 9.65
C GLN A 32 17.15 24.53 8.33
N ARG A 33 18.04 23.54 8.23
CA ARG A 33 17.99 22.50 7.19
C ARG A 33 17.02 21.40 7.63
N VAL A 34 15.84 21.38 7.02
CA VAL A 34 14.73 20.49 7.42
C VAL A 34 14.66 19.29 6.49
N VAL A 35 14.56 18.08 7.07
CA VAL A 35 14.28 16.85 6.32
C VAL A 35 12.91 16.33 6.72
N ARG A 36 11.99 16.28 5.75
CA ARG A 36 10.70 15.59 5.90
C ARG A 36 10.87 14.13 5.50
N LEU A 37 11.25 13.29 6.46
CA LEU A 37 11.34 11.84 6.22
C LEU A 37 9.94 11.23 6.10
N LYS A 38 9.71 10.46 5.03
CA LYS A 38 8.43 9.84 4.68
C LYS A 38 8.69 8.35 4.39
N GLY A 39 7.75 7.49 4.80
CA GLY A 39 7.83 6.06 4.51
C GLY A 39 7.48 5.78 3.05
N GLY A 40 8.18 4.83 2.43
CA GLY A 40 8.02 4.48 1.02
C GLY A 40 8.53 5.59 0.11
N ASP A 41 7.72 5.98 -0.87
CA ASP A 41 8.02 7.06 -1.80
C ASP A 41 7.12 8.28 -1.51
N PRO A 42 7.66 9.52 -1.46
CA PRO A 42 6.86 10.72 -1.19
C PRO A 42 5.73 10.97 -2.20
N LEU A 43 5.86 10.50 -3.43
CA LEU A 43 4.97 10.71 -4.57
C LEU A 43 3.77 9.76 -4.56
N VAL A 44 3.85 8.62 -3.86
CA VAL A 44 2.79 7.59 -3.87
C VAL A 44 2.01 7.61 -2.57
N PHE A 45 0.78 8.13 -2.60
CA PHE A 45 -0.12 8.27 -1.45
C PHE A 45 0.50 8.96 -0.21
N GLY A 46 1.57 9.73 -0.42
CA GLY A 46 2.34 10.38 0.63
C GLY A 46 1.86 11.77 1.02
N ARG A 47 0.84 12.33 0.36
CA ARG A 47 0.35 13.72 0.57
C ARG A 47 1.40 14.81 0.27
N LEU A 48 2.36 14.53 -0.61
CA LEU A 48 3.40 15.49 -0.97
C LEU A 48 2.83 16.81 -1.54
N GLY A 49 1.78 16.73 -2.36
CA GLY A 49 1.19 17.92 -2.99
C GLY A 49 0.74 18.98 -1.98
N GLU A 50 0.14 18.55 -0.87
CA GLU A 50 -0.29 19.46 0.20
C GLU A 50 0.90 20.11 0.92
N GLU A 51 1.95 19.34 1.19
CA GLU A 51 3.18 19.86 1.83
C GLU A 51 3.89 20.87 0.91
N LEU A 52 4.02 20.55 -0.38
CA LEU A 52 4.64 21.44 -1.37
C LEU A 52 3.85 22.72 -1.60
N ALA A 53 2.52 22.65 -1.64
CA ALA A 53 1.69 23.83 -1.81
C ALA A 53 1.94 24.86 -0.69
N THR A 54 1.95 24.41 0.57
CA THR A 54 2.22 25.29 1.72
C THR A 54 3.66 25.82 1.71
N LEU A 55 4.66 24.98 1.42
CA LEU A 55 6.07 25.41 1.36
C LEU A 55 6.32 26.43 0.24
N LYS A 56 5.70 26.21 -0.93
CA LYS A 56 5.78 27.14 -2.07
C LYS A 56 5.14 28.48 -1.76
N GLN A 57 3.97 28.50 -1.11
CA GLN A 57 3.31 29.73 -0.67
C GLN A 57 4.18 30.54 0.30
N ALA A 58 4.99 29.87 1.12
CA ALA A 58 5.93 30.50 2.06
C ALA A 58 7.29 30.84 1.44
N GLY A 59 7.49 30.65 0.12
CA GLY A 59 8.75 30.94 -0.56
C GLY A 59 9.91 29.99 -0.24
N ILE A 60 9.63 28.80 0.28
CA ILE A 60 10.65 27.83 0.69
C ILE A 60 11.01 26.92 -0.48
N SER A 61 12.30 26.84 -0.79
CA SER A 61 12.84 25.91 -1.78
C SER A 61 12.90 24.49 -1.22
N VAL A 62 12.50 23.50 -2.04
CA VAL A 62 12.41 22.09 -1.66
C VAL A 62 13.13 21.23 -2.69
N THR A 63 13.93 20.27 -2.22
CA THR A 63 14.48 19.19 -3.04
C THR A 63 13.71 17.90 -2.75
N LEU A 64 13.25 17.22 -3.81
CA LEU A 64 12.59 15.93 -3.69
C LEU A 64 13.61 14.81 -3.85
N VAL A 65 13.57 13.84 -2.93
CA VAL A 65 14.37 12.61 -3.01
C VAL A 65 13.38 11.44 -3.15
N PRO A 66 13.40 10.70 -4.27
CA PRO A 66 12.51 9.56 -4.46
C PRO A 66 12.87 8.43 -3.50
N GLY A 67 11.89 7.61 -3.19
CA GLY A 67 12.04 6.40 -2.38
C GLY A 67 11.57 5.16 -3.12
N ILE A 68 11.76 3.99 -2.51
CA ILE A 68 11.14 2.78 -3.00
C ILE A 68 9.72 2.71 -2.44
N THR A 69 8.72 2.80 -3.31
CA THR A 69 7.33 2.64 -2.89
C THR A 69 7.09 1.22 -2.37
N ALA A 70 6.19 1.08 -1.39
CA ALA A 70 5.93 -0.21 -0.73
C ALA A 70 5.54 -1.30 -1.74
N ALA A 71 4.78 -0.96 -2.78
CA ALA A 71 4.38 -1.90 -3.83
C ALA A 71 5.58 -2.60 -4.48
N ALA A 72 6.60 -1.81 -4.85
CA ALA A 72 7.80 -2.32 -5.51
C ALA A 72 8.71 -3.06 -4.52
N GLY A 73 8.91 -2.51 -3.32
CA GLY A 73 9.74 -3.14 -2.29
C GLY A 73 9.23 -4.52 -1.88
N CYS A 74 7.94 -4.64 -1.58
CA CYS A 74 7.34 -5.91 -1.19
C CYS A 74 7.35 -6.92 -2.35
N ALA A 75 7.08 -6.49 -3.58
CA ALA A 75 7.09 -7.38 -4.74
C ALA A 75 8.50 -7.96 -5.00
N ALA A 76 9.54 -7.12 -4.92
CA ALA A 76 10.93 -7.56 -5.02
C ALA A 76 11.30 -8.54 -3.90
N GLN A 77 10.91 -8.24 -2.65
CA GLN A 77 11.17 -9.10 -1.49
C GLN A 77 10.40 -10.44 -1.56
N CYS A 78 9.22 -10.44 -2.17
CA CYS A 78 8.40 -11.63 -2.39
C CYS A 78 8.76 -12.41 -3.67
N GLY A 79 9.61 -11.86 -4.54
CA GLY A 79 10.08 -12.56 -5.74
C GLY A 79 9.06 -12.65 -6.87
N PHE A 80 8.17 -11.65 -7.03
CA PHE A 80 7.27 -11.57 -8.18
C PHE A 80 7.33 -10.21 -8.87
N PRO A 81 7.13 -10.15 -10.20
CA PRO A 81 7.10 -8.89 -10.92
C PRO A 81 5.74 -8.21 -10.74
N LEU A 82 5.72 -6.87 -10.68
CA LEU A 82 4.45 -6.11 -10.67
C LEU A 82 3.75 -6.13 -12.03
N THR A 83 4.51 -6.31 -13.11
CA THR A 83 4.00 -6.40 -14.48
C THR A 83 4.60 -7.58 -15.20
N GLU A 84 3.79 -8.23 -16.03
CA GLU A 84 4.24 -9.33 -16.87
C GLU A 84 3.54 -9.25 -18.23
N ARG A 85 4.31 -9.24 -19.31
CA ARG A 85 3.83 -8.83 -20.64
C ARG A 85 2.56 -9.54 -21.11
N GLN A 86 2.43 -10.84 -20.84
CA GLN A 86 1.30 -11.65 -21.31
C GLN A 86 0.18 -11.78 -20.27
N GLN A 87 0.48 -11.62 -18.97
CA GLN A 87 -0.48 -11.86 -17.88
C GLN A 87 -1.03 -10.56 -17.27
N ALA A 88 -0.15 -9.59 -17.01
CA ALA A 88 -0.49 -8.30 -16.41
C ALA A 88 0.41 -7.18 -16.96
N PRO A 89 0.20 -6.73 -18.22
CA PRO A 89 0.96 -5.62 -18.80
C PRO A 89 0.68 -4.27 -18.12
N ARG A 90 -0.37 -4.18 -17.29
CA ARG A 90 -0.79 -2.96 -16.59
C ARG A 90 -0.54 -3.09 -15.08
N LEU A 91 -0.28 -1.97 -14.44
CA LEU A 91 -0.11 -1.85 -12.99
C LEU A 91 -0.92 -0.67 -12.49
N ARG A 92 -1.71 -0.88 -11.43
CA ARG A 92 -2.48 0.17 -10.79
C ARG A 92 -2.29 0.18 -9.29
N PHE A 93 -1.93 1.34 -8.78
CA PHE A 93 -1.92 1.61 -7.35
C PHE A 93 -3.25 2.26 -6.97
N VAL A 94 -3.93 1.66 -6.00
CA VAL A 94 -5.24 2.11 -5.53
C VAL A 94 -5.15 2.41 -4.04
N SER A 95 -5.57 3.60 -3.63
CA SER A 95 -5.89 3.86 -2.23
C SER A 95 -7.32 3.43 -2.00
N ALA A 96 -7.56 2.42 -1.16
CA ALA A 96 -8.92 1.94 -0.94
C ALA A 96 -9.82 3.03 -0.33
N HIS A 97 -9.25 3.93 0.47
CA HIS A 97 -9.97 5.08 1.01
C HIS A 97 -9.85 6.25 0.03
N SER A 98 -10.98 6.69 -0.52
CA SER A 98 -11.06 7.97 -1.21
C SER A 98 -11.11 9.13 -0.21
N CYS A 99 -10.43 10.23 -0.53
CA CYS A 99 -10.46 11.45 0.27
C CYS A 99 -11.85 12.11 0.29
N ASP A 100 -12.69 11.86 -0.72
CA ASP A 100 -14.03 12.44 -0.87
C ASP A 100 -15.17 11.45 -0.52
N GLY A 101 -14.83 10.24 -0.08
CA GLY A 101 -15.81 9.18 0.22
C GLY A 101 -16.45 8.54 -1.01
N SER A 102 -16.05 8.92 -2.24
CA SER A 102 -16.51 8.23 -3.45
C SER A 102 -15.94 6.81 -3.52
N ALA A 103 -16.75 5.89 -4.04
CA ALA A 103 -16.29 4.55 -4.33
C ALA A 103 -15.39 4.58 -5.57
N PRO A 104 -14.33 3.76 -5.62
CA PRO A 104 -13.60 3.51 -6.86
C PRO A 104 -14.53 2.98 -7.95
N ASP A 105 -14.17 3.19 -9.21
CA ASP A 105 -14.83 2.53 -10.33
C ASP A 105 -14.44 1.04 -10.33
N TRP A 106 -15.23 0.22 -9.63
CA TRP A 106 -14.98 -1.21 -9.49
C TRP A 106 -15.08 -1.97 -10.81
N ALA A 107 -15.88 -1.48 -11.76
CA ALA A 107 -15.98 -2.07 -13.08
C ALA A 107 -14.67 -1.91 -13.85
N ASP A 108 -14.08 -0.72 -13.81
CA ASP A 108 -12.78 -0.46 -14.43
C ASP A 108 -11.61 -1.14 -13.68
N LEU A 109 -11.76 -1.43 -12.38
CA LEU A 109 -10.77 -2.18 -11.62
C LEU A 109 -10.82 -3.69 -11.88
N ALA A 110 -11.95 -4.27 -12.29
CA ALA A 110 -12.11 -5.73 -12.44
C ALA A 110 -11.46 -6.31 -13.72
N ARG A 111 -10.36 -5.70 -14.19
CA ARG A 111 -9.61 -6.15 -15.37
C ARG A 111 -8.75 -7.35 -15.07
N ARG A 112 -8.68 -8.27 -16.04
CA ARG A 112 -7.90 -9.51 -15.94
C ARG A 112 -6.44 -9.37 -16.40
N ASP A 113 -6.11 -8.29 -17.09
CA ASP A 113 -4.78 -7.99 -17.67
C ASP A 113 -4.00 -6.95 -16.86
N GLU A 114 -4.23 -6.89 -15.54
CA GLU A 114 -3.70 -5.85 -14.67
C GLU A 114 -3.31 -6.41 -13.29
N THR A 115 -2.23 -5.87 -12.74
CA THR A 115 -1.91 -6.02 -11.31
C THR A 115 -2.49 -4.84 -10.55
N LEU A 116 -3.45 -5.12 -9.67
CA LEU A 116 -3.95 -4.14 -8.71
C LEU A 116 -3.15 -4.24 -7.41
N VAL A 117 -2.69 -3.11 -6.89
CA VAL A 117 -2.06 -3.02 -5.57
C VAL A 117 -2.85 -2.04 -4.71
N PHE A 118 -3.57 -2.58 -3.73
CA PHE A 118 -4.34 -1.77 -2.79
C PHE A 118 -3.48 -1.34 -1.59
N TYR A 119 -3.32 -0.03 -1.46
CA TYR A 119 -2.79 0.64 -0.28
C TYR A 119 -3.92 0.95 0.69
N MET A 120 -3.63 0.81 1.98
CA MET A 120 -4.61 1.10 3.05
C MET A 120 -5.92 0.31 2.85
N GLY A 121 -5.84 -0.88 2.25
CA GLY A 121 -6.99 -1.67 1.80
C GLY A 121 -7.51 -2.69 2.81
N LEU A 122 -6.78 -2.96 3.90
CA LEU A 122 -7.13 -4.00 4.87
C LEU A 122 -8.56 -3.89 5.41
N SER A 123 -9.01 -2.69 5.79
CA SER A 123 -10.37 -2.48 6.30
C SER A 123 -11.46 -2.52 5.23
N MET A 124 -11.08 -2.63 3.95
CA MET A 124 -11.99 -2.73 2.81
C MET A 124 -11.87 -4.08 2.11
N ALA A 125 -11.27 -5.08 2.76
CA ALA A 125 -11.08 -6.40 2.19
C ALA A 125 -12.39 -7.03 1.70
N ASP A 126 -13.47 -6.93 2.48
CA ASP A 126 -14.81 -7.40 2.10
C ASP A 126 -15.33 -6.70 0.85
N THR A 127 -15.22 -5.37 0.79
CA THR A 127 -15.65 -4.57 -0.37
C THR A 127 -14.81 -4.89 -1.61
N ILE A 128 -13.49 -4.95 -1.48
CA ILE A 128 -12.57 -5.29 -2.58
C ILE A 128 -12.93 -6.68 -3.13
N SER A 129 -13.11 -7.66 -2.25
CA SER A 129 -13.49 -9.03 -2.62
C SER A 129 -14.82 -9.06 -3.36
N THR A 130 -15.85 -8.43 -2.79
CA THR A 130 -17.23 -8.49 -3.31
C THR A 130 -17.37 -7.74 -4.63
N GLU A 131 -16.86 -6.52 -4.71
CA GLU A 131 -17.07 -5.65 -5.88
C GLU A 131 -16.26 -6.12 -7.08
N LEU A 132 -15.00 -6.54 -6.89
CA LEU A 132 -14.21 -7.08 -8.00
C LEU A 132 -14.82 -8.37 -8.56
N GLN A 133 -15.37 -9.24 -7.71
CA GLN A 133 -16.07 -10.44 -8.16
C GLN A 133 -17.36 -10.09 -8.90
N ARG A 134 -18.16 -9.18 -8.33
CA ARG A 134 -19.39 -8.67 -8.95
C ARG A 134 -19.14 -8.12 -10.36
N HIS A 135 -17.99 -7.48 -10.57
CA HIS A 135 -17.61 -6.89 -11.85
C HIS A 135 -16.79 -7.81 -12.77
N GLY A 136 -16.61 -9.08 -12.42
CA GLY A 136 -16.18 -10.13 -13.35
C GLY A 136 -14.79 -10.73 -13.11
N LEU A 137 -14.12 -10.40 -12.00
CA LEU A 137 -12.96 -11.19 -11.56
C LEU A 137 -13.41 -12.52 -10.95
N PRO A 138 -12.78 -13.65 -11.34
CA PRO A 138 -13.07 -14.96 -10.75
C PRO A 138 -12.89 -15.00 -9.23
N ALA A 139 -13.69 -15.81 -8.55
CA ALA A 139 -13.60 -16.04 -7.11
C ALA A 139 -12.24 -16.62 -6.67
N ASP A 140 -11.62 -17.43 -7.54
CA ASP A 140 -10.31 -18.05 -7.36
C ASP A 140 -9.15 -17.17 -7.84
N TRP A 141 -9.41 -15.90 -8.19
CA TRP A 141 -8.37 -15.00 -8.66
C TRP A 141 -7.29 -14.82 -7.59
N PRO A 142 -5.98 -14.90 -7.93
CA PRO A 142 -4.94 -14.94 -6.93
C PRO A 142 -4.81 -13.60 -6.21
N VAL A 143 -4.66 -13.70 -4.89
CA VAL A 143 -4.40 -12.55 -4.03
C VAL A 143 -3.24 -12.86 -3.09
N LEU A 144 -2.31 -11.92 -2.99
CA LEU A 144 -1.23 -11.96 -2.02
C LEU A 144 -1.34 -10.75 -1.10
N VAL A 145 -1.39 -10.99 0.21
CA VAL A 145 -1.31 -9.94 1.23
C VAL A 145 0.08 -9.93 1.81
N VAL A 146 0.73 -8.77 1.83
CA VAL A 146 2.07 -8.59 2.43
C VAL A 146 1.97 -7.54 3.53
N GLU A 147 2.18 -7.98 4.76
CA GLU A 147 2.23 -7.14 5.95
C GLU A 147 3.68 -6.90 6.37
N ASN A 148 3.96 -5.68 6.84
CA ASN A 148 5.30 -5.27 7.28
C ASN A 148 6.38 -5.59 6.22
N GLY A 149 6.03 -5.38 4.95
CA GLY A 149 6.92 -5.73 3.84
C GLY A 149 8.30 -5.09 3.96
N THR A 150 9.31 -5.88 3.58
CA THR A 150 10.75 -5.61 3.71
C THR A 150 11.28 -5.43 5.14
N LEU A 151 10.45 -5.63 6.17
CA LEU A 151 10.88 -5.62 7.57
C LEU A 151 11.14 -7.06 8.08
N PRO A 152 11.89 -7.22 9.18
CA PRO A 152 12.20 -8.54 9.74
C PRO A 152 10.96 -9.37 10.14
N ASP A 153 9.86 -8.70 10.47
CA ASP A 153 8.57 -9.28 10.86
C ASP A 153 7.56 -9.35 9.70
N GLU A 154 8.04 -9.32 8.45
CA GLU A 154 7.20 -9.46 7.26
C GLU A 154 6.36 -10.74 7.30
N ARG A 155 5.05 -10.62 7.09
CA ARG A 155 4.13 -11.75 6.92
C ARG A 155 3.55 -11.73 5.52
N ARG A 156 3.51 -12.90 4.88
CA ARG A 156 2.96 -13.11 3.54
C ARG A 156 1.79 -14.08 3.62
N VAL A 157 0.65 -13.68 3.09
CA VAL A 157 -0.56 -14.49 3.14
C VAL A 157 -1.11 -14.66 1.73
N ALA A 158 -0.96 -15.87 1.21
CA ALA A 158 -1.53 -16.29 -0.05
C ALA A 158 -3.01 -16.63 0.11
N THR A 159 -3.85 -16.16 -0.80
CA THR A 159 -5.28 -16.44 -0.79
C THR A 159 -5.89 -16.28 -2.19
N THR A 160 -7.20 -16.44 -2.28
CA THR A 160 -7.99 -16.07 -3.45
C THR A 160 -8.84 -14.85 -3.15
N LEU A 161 -9.38 -14.21 -4.20
CA LEU A 161 -10.24 -13.06 -4.06
C LEU A 161 -11.45 -13.34 -3.15
N ALA A 162 -12.10 -14.49 -3.29
CA ALA A 162 -13.23 -14.88 -2.46
C ALA A 162 -12.86 -15.15 -0.99
N GLN A 163 -11.63 -15.61 -0.73
CA GLN A 163 -11.17 -15.97 0.62
C GLN A 163 -10.46 -14.81 1.33
N LEU A 164 -10.23 -13.70 0.64
CA LEU A 164 -9.47 -12.55 1.15
C LEU A 164 -9.95 -12.06 2.53
N PRO A 165 -11.26 -11.81 2.77
CA PRO A 165 -11.70 -11.28 4.08
C PRO A 165 -11.54 -12.30 5.20
N VAL A 166 -11.88 -13.56 4.92
CA VAL A 166 -11.77 -14.68 5.87
C VAL A 166 -10.33 -14.88 6.30
N VAL A 167 -9.39 -14.86 5.35
CA VAL A 167 -7.97 -15.06 5.59
C VAL A 167 -7.37 -13.89 6.38
N ILE A 168 -7.74 -12.64 6.06
CA ILE A 168 -7.30 -11.48 6.84
C ILE A 168 -7.74 -11.58 8.30
N ALA A 169 -9.01 -11.96 8.55
CA ALA A 169 -9.53 -12.14 9.90
C ALA A 169 -8.85 -13.32 10.62
N ARG A 170 -8.72 -14.47 9.95
CA ARG A 170 -8.12 -15.69 10.51
C ARG A 170 -6.67 -15.49 10.95
N TYR A 171 -5.85 -14.84 10.11
CA TYR A 171 -4.43 -14.61 10.42
C TYR A 171 -4.18 -13.30 11.17
N GLN A 172 -5.24 -12.57 11.50
CA GLN A 172 -5.17 -11.29 12.21
C GLN A 172 -4.15 -10.35 11.55
N VAL A 173 -4.28 -10.16 10.24
CA VAL A 173 -3.38 -9.29 9.48
C VAL A 173 -3.62 -7.85 9.91
N THR A 174 -2.55 -7.14 10.26
CA THR A 174 -2.61 -5.76 10.72
C THR A 174 -1.91 -4.81 9.74
N SER A 175 -2.14 -3.51 9.91
CA SER A 175 -1.46 -2.49 9.10
C SER A 175 -0.06 -2.20 9.66
N PRO A 176 0.91 -1.86 8.80
CA PRO A 176 0.79 -1.68 7.35
C PRO A 176 0.79 -2.99 6.56
N ALA A 177 -0.15 -3.12 5.61
CA ALA A 177 -0.15 -4.19 4.63
C ALA A 177 -0.60 -3.71 3.24
N LEU A 178 -0.14 -4.42 2.22
CA LEU A 178 -0.58 -4.29 0.82
C LEU A 178 -1.34 -5.54 0.40
N ILE A 179 -2.34 -5.34 -0.46
CA ILE A 179 -3.11 -6.42 -1.09
C ILE A 179 -2.85 -6.36 -2.59
N TYR A 180 -2.24 -7.42 -3.12
CA TYR A 180 -1.97 -7.60 -4.54
C TYR A 180 -3.04 -8.52 -5.13
N VAL A 181 -3.75 -8.06 -6.16
CA VAL A 181 -4.77 -8.84 -6.88
C VAL A 181 -4.32 -8.97 -8.33
N SER A 182 -3.83 -10.14 -8.74
CA SER A 182 -3.25 -10.36 -10.07
C SER A 182 -2.97 -11.83 -10.35
N GLN A 183 -2.87 -12.22 -11.63
CA GLN A 183 -2.36 -13.55 -12.00
C GLN A 183 -0.87 -13.71 -11.67
N VAL A 184 -0.08 -12.63 -11.69
CA VAL A 184 1.38 -12.70 -11.50
C VAL A 184 1.80 -13.17 -10.11
N VAL A 185 0.90 -13.14 -9.12
CA VAL A 185 1.18 -13.66 -7.77
C VAL A 185 0.82 -15.13 -7.60
N ARG A 186 0.23 -15.77 -8.62
CA ARG A 186 -0.22 -17.18 -8.54
C ARG A 186 0.90 -18.12 -8.13
N ASP A 187 2.06 -18.01 -8.76
CA ASP A 187 3.19 -18.89 -8.48
C ASP A 187 3.70 -18.71 -7.04
N GLN A 188 3.75 -17.46 -6.56
CA GLN A 188 4.11 -17.18 -5.18
C GLN A 188 3.08 -17.73 -4.19
N CYS A 189 1.79 -17.63 -4.51
CA CYS A 189 0.73 -18.22 -3.71
C CYS A 189 0.88 -19.75 -3.62
N SER A 190 1.19 -20.41 -4.73
CA SER A 190 1.45 -21.86 -4.77
C SER A 190 2.63 -22.27 -3.88
N VAL A 191 3.75 -21.54 -3.95
CA VAL A 191 4.95 -21.80 -3.12
C VAL A 191 4.65 -21.62 -1.63
N LEU A 192 3.93 -20.57 -1.25
CA LEU A 192 3.57 -20.31 0.15
C LEU A 192 2.66 -21.39 0.72
N ASN A 193 1.64 -21.81 -0.05
CA ASN A 193 0.72 -22.87 0.36
C ASN A 193 1.43 -24.23 0.52
N ALA A 194 2.37 -24.55 -0.38
CA ALA A 194 3.16 -25.77 -0.26
C ALA A 194 4.01 -25.80 1.01
N ARG A 195 4.68 -24.68 1.35
CA ARG A 195 5.48 -24.58 2.58
C ARG A 195 4.64 -24.71 3.85
N ALA A 196 3.45 -24.11 3.87
CA ALA A 196 2.54 -24.21 5.01
C ALA A 196 2.04 -25.64 5.24
N ALA A 197 1.81 -26.40 4.16
CA ALA A 197 1.40 -27.80 4.25
C ALA A 197 2.50 -28.69 4.85
N THR A 198 3.78 -28.45 4.50
CA THR A 198 4.92 -29.19 5.04
C THR A 198 5.11 -28.91 6.54
N MET A 199 4.95 -27.66 6.98
CA MET A 199 5.11 -27.27 8.41
C MET A 199 4.03 -27.84 9.35
N LEU A 200 2.90 -28.32 8.82
CA LEU A 200 1.82 -28.94 9.61
C LEU A 200 2.00 -30.47 9.74
N GLN A 201 3.01 -31.04 9.09
CA GLN A 201 3.29 -32.48 9.12
C GLN A 201 4.46 -32.87 10.04
N ASP A 202 5.17 -31.87 10.59
CA ASP A 202 6.26 -32.01 11.58
C ASP A 202 5.80 -31.58 12.98
#